data_AF-A0A954P2S2-F1
#
_entry.id   AF-A0A954P2S2-F1
#
_cell.length_a   1.000
_cell.length_b   1.000
_cell.length_c   1.000
_cell.angle_alpha   90.00
_cell.angle_beta   90.00
_cell.angle_gamma   90.00
#
_symmetry.space_group_name_H-M   'P 1'
#
loop_
_entity.id
_entity.type
_entity.pdbx_description
1 polymer ?
#
loop_
_entity_poly.entity_id
_entity_poly.type
_entity_poly.pdbx_seq_one_letter_code
_entity_poly.pdbx_strand_id
1 'polypeptide(L)'
;MCRRTSVDVYSEWLGIPDGPRPPDHYTLLRLVQFEDDAAKIRKNYRTLNAHVRKYATGKYSVQSQELLNELARVMLVLTDPERKREYDESQGREFEDDGSGQARSTVEALVTSGVLSRAQAREAEEFAAPRGLSQRDAVVQLKMCSLEQATMAYAEELQRPFVDLSEMTPDDDMLDLFPRQFVKRNRILPLFADDDMLLVACVEEPDHELEDQVR
;
A
#
# COMPACT_ATOMS: atom_id res chain seq x y z
N MET A 1 1.40 -42.68 7.45
CA MET A 1 0.71 -41.48 7.96
C MET A 1 1.73 -40.35 8.08
N CYS A 2 1.84 -39.48 7.08
CA CYS A 2 2.71 -38.30 7.14
C CYS A 2 1.96 -37.17 7.86
N ARG A 3 2.35 -36.83 9.09
CA ARG A 3 1.97 -35.55 9.70
C ARG A 3 2.78 -34.45 9.00
N ARG A 4 2.15 -33.63 8.16
CA ARG A 4 2.72 -32.34 7.73
C ARG A 4 2.76 -31.45 8.97
N THR A 5 3.91 -31.35 9.63
CA THR A 5 4.13 -30.28 10.59
C THR A 5 4.25 -29.00 9.77
N SER A 6 3.16 -28.24 9.65
CA SER A 6 3.21 -26.88 9.10
C SER A 6 4.15 -26.07 10.00
N VAL A 7 5.20 -25.51 9.43
CA VAL A 7 6.10 -24.56 10.10
C VAL A 7 5.24 -23.41 10.63
N ASP A 8 5.35 -23.09 11.92
CA ASP A 8 4.75 -21.85 12.44
C ASP A 8 5.65 -20.69 12.01
N VAL A 9 5.37 -20.13 10.84
CA VAL A 9 6.17 -19.04 10.26
C VAL A 9 6.18 -17.79 11.14
N TYR A 10 5.15 -17.59 11.96
CA TYR A 10 5.06 -16.44 12.86
C TYR A 10 6.05 -16.57 14.02
N SER A 11 6.09 -17.74 14.67
CA SER A 11 7.07 -18.02 15.73
C SER A 11 8.49 -18.15 15.16
N GLU A 12 8.66 -18.95 14.11
CA GLU A 12 10.00 -19.33 13.61
C GLU A 12 10.71 -18.20 12.88
N TRP A 13 10.00 -17.37 12.12
CA TRP A 13 10.62 -16.31 11.30
C TRP A 13 10.38 -14.92 11.86
N LEU A 14 9.17 -14.65 12.35
CA LEU A 14 8.83 -13.32 12.87
C LEU A 14 9.06 -13.20 14.39
N GLY A 15 9.35 -14.29 15.09
CA GLY A 15 9.57 -14.29 16.53
C GLY A 15 8.34 -13.86 17.33
N ILE A 16 7.15 -14.01 16.74
CA ILE A 16 5.89 -13.67 17.41
C ILE A 16 5.57 -14.79 18.39
N PRO A 17 5.44 -14.50 19.70
CA PRO A 17 5.14 -15.51 20.71
C PRO A 17 3.89 -16.33 20.38
N ASP A 18 3.80 -17.51 21.01
CA ASP A 18 2.62 -18.36 20.91
C ASP A 18 1.39 -17.63 21.43
N GLY A 19 0.30 -17.74 20.69
CA GLY A 19 -0.95 -17.04 20.94
C GLY A 19 -1.99 -17.36 19.88
N PRO A 20 -3.09 -16.57 19.81
CA PRO A 20 -4.06 -16.69 18.72
C PRO A 20 -3.37 -16.55 17.35
N ARG A 21 -3.72 -17.44 16.41
CA ARG A 21 -3.24 -17.44 15.03
C ARG A 21 -4.42 -17.31 14.07
N PRO A 22 -4.32 -16.50 12.99
CA PRO A 22 -3.21 -15.56 12.72
C PRO A 22 -3.13 -14.43 13.76
N PRO A 23 -1.96 -13.80 13.95
CA PRO A 23 -1.85 -12.59 14.76
C PRO A 23 -2.68 -11.45 14.16
N ASP A 24 -3.06 -10.46 14.98
CA ASP A 24 -3.71 -9.25 14.47
C ASP A 24 -2.77 -8.43 13.56
N HIS A 25 -3.34 -7.49 12.80
CA HIS A 25 -2.62 -6.70 11.79
C HIS A 25 -1.46 -5.89 12.40
N TYR A 26 -1.66 -5.33 13.60
CA TYR A 26 -0.66 -4.52 14.27
C TYR A 26 0.47 -5.41 14.79
N THR A 27 0.15 -6.52 15.45
CA THR A 27 1.12 -7.51 15.91
C THR A 27 1.94 -8.10 14.77
N LEU A 28 1.30 -8.43 13.64
CA LEU A 28 1.98 -8.98 12.47
C LEU A 28 3.04 -8.01 11.93
N LEU A 29 2.72 -6.71 11.86
CA LEU A 29 3.65 -5.67 11.44
C LEU A 29 4.54 -5.11 12.56
N ARG A 30 4.51 -5.69 13.77
CA ARG A 30 5.27 -5.22 14.94
C ARG A 30 5.00 -3.75 15.28
N LEU A 31 3.73 -3.37 15.19
CA LEU A 31 3.23 -2.04 15.50
C LEU A 31 2.51 -2.03 16.84
N VAL A 32 2.35 -0.83 17.39
CA VAL A 32 1.42 -0.61 18.51
C VAL A 32 -0.01 -0.64 17.99
N GLN A 33 -0.95 -1.06 18.83
CA GLN A 33 -2.37 -1.03 18.51
C GLN A 33 -2.79 0.38 18.06
N PHE A 34 -3.52 0.48 16.96
CA PHE A 34 -4.03 1.74 16.39
C PHE A 34 -2.94 2.72 15.94
N GLU A 35 -1.80 2.23 15.47
CA GLU A 35 -0.81 3.08 14.80
C GLU A 35 -1.43 3.83 13.62
N ASP A 36 -1.31 5.16 13.61
CA ASP A 36 -1.85 6.05 12.56
C ASP A 36 -0.76 6.56 11.60
N ASP A 37 0.52 6.44 11.96
CA ASP A 37 1.63 6.85 11.08
C ASP A 37 1.84 5.83 9.94
N ALA A 38 1.28 6.16 8.77
CA ALA A 38 1.43 5.37 7.55
C ALA A 38 2.90 5.15 7.13
N ALA A 39 3.79 6.12 7.39
CA ALA A 39 5.22 5.94 7.08
C ALA A 39 5.86 4.91 8.02
N LYS A 40 5.45 4.88 9.29
CA LYS A 40 5.88 3.85 10.26
C LYS A 40 5.34 2.47 9.91
N ILE A 41 4.09 2.37 9.45
CA ILE A 41 3.51 1.13 8.94
C ILE A 41 4.33 0.59 7.77
N ARG A 42 4.55 1.41 6.72
CA ARG A 42 5.35 1.03 5.54
C ARG A 42 6.77 0.63 5.89
N LYS A 43 7.43 1.36 6.80
CA LYS A 43 8.79 1.04 7.26
C LYS A 43 8.89 -0.34 7.91
N ASN A 44 7.92 -0.70 8.75
CA ASN A 44 7.90 -2.02 9.39
C ASN A 44 7.59 -3.12 8.39
N TYR A 45 6.60 -2.92 7.51
CA TYR A 45 6.33 -3.81 6.38
C TYR A 45 7.61 -4.10 5.56
N ARG A 46 8.32 -3.06 5.11
CA ARG A 46 9.56 -3.19 4.33
C ARG A 46 10.60 -4.05 5.04
N THR A 47 10.77 -3.82 6.35
CA THR A 47 11.74 -4.56 7.18
C THR A 47 11.38 -6.04 7.28
N LEU A 48 10.10 -6.34 7.54
CA LEU A 48 9.60 -7.71 7.67
C LEU A 48 9.59 -8.43 6.32
N ASN A 49 9.10 -7.77 5.28
CA ASN A 49 9.07 -8.31 3.93
C ASN A 49 10.49 -8.67 3.44
N ALA A 50 11.48 -7.78 3.62
CA ALA A 50 12.87 -8.08 3.29
C ALA A 50 13.45 -9.25 4.11
N HIS A 51 12.98 -9.45 5.35
CA HIS A 51 13.35 -10.60 6.15
C HIS A 51 12.76 -11.89 5.58
N VAL A 52 11.45 -11.92 5.31
CA VAL A 52 10.73 -13.10 4.82
C VAL A 52 11.21 -13.52 3.42
N ARG A 53 11.59 -12.56 2.56
CA ARG A 53 12.18 -12.85 1.24
C ARG A 53 13.43 -13.72 1.28
N LYS A 54 14.14 -13.81 2.41
CA LYS A 54 15.28 -14.73 2.57
C LYS A 54 14.87 -16.20 2.48
N TYR A 55 13.60 -16.51 2.71
CA TYR A 55 13.03 -17.86 2.64
C TYR A 55 12.31 -18.15 1.31
N ALA A 56 12.29 -17.19 0.37
CA ALA A 56 11.54 -17.24 -0.90
C ALA A 56 11.90 -18.40 -1.83
N THR A 57 13.02 -19.09 -1.60
CA THR A 57 13.51 -20.14 -2.49
C THR A 57 13.63 -21.49 -1.78
N GLY A 58 13.53 -22.57 -2.57
CA GLY A 58 13.68 -23.93 -2.06
C GLY A 58 12.46 -24.41 -1.26
N LYS A 59 12.72 -25.12 -0.16
CA LYS A 59 11.72 -25.88 0.62
C LYS A 59 10.59 -25.02 1.20
N TYR A 60 10.86 -23.73 1.47
CA TYR A 60 9.91 -22.83 2.13
C TYR A 60 9.27 -21.81 1.19
N SER A 61 9.50 -21.93 -0.12
CA SER A 61 9.00 -20.99 -1.14
C SER A 61 7.51 -20.71 -1.00
N VAL A 62 6.69 -21.75 -0.88
CA VAL A 62 5.23 -21.61 -0.71
C VAL A 62 4.88 -20.84 0.56
N GLN A 63 5.38 -21.26 1.73
CA GLN A 63 5.07 -20.62 3.01
C GLN A 63 5.57 -19.17 3.08
N SER A 64 6.72 -18.89 2.47
CA SER A 64 7.23 -17.53 2.38
C SER A 64 6.40 -16.65 1.47
N GLN A 65 5.88 -17.17 0.36
CA GLN A 65 4.98 -16.42 -0.52
C GLN A 65 3.66 -16.11 0.19
N GLU A 66 3.06 -17.11 0.85
CA GLU A 66 1.84 -16.93 1.66
C GLU A 66 2.01 -15.82 2.71
N LEU A 67 3.13 -15.82 3.45
CA LEU A 67 3.42 -14.79 4.44
C LEU A 67 3.73 -13.42 3.82
N LEU A 68 4.41 -13.36 2.67
CA LEU A 68 4.66 -12.10 1.96
C LEU A 68 3.34 -11.46 1.51
N ASN A 69 2.41 -12.27 1.01
CA ASN A 69 1.08 -11.83 0.60
C ASN A 69 0.26 -11.35 1.81
N GLU A 70 0.35 -12.06 2.94
CA GLU A 70 -0.29 -11.63 4.19
C GLU A 70 0.25 -10.27 4.68
N LEU A 71 1.57 -10.10 4.71
CA LEU A 71 2.20 -8.82 5.08
C LEU A 71 1.78 -7.69 4.16
N ALA A 72 1.66 -7.96 2.86
CA ALA A 72 1.22 -7.00 1.86
C ALA A 72 -0.23 -6.56 2.10
N ARG A 73 -1.15 -7.52 2.28
CA ARG A 73 -2.56 -7.24 2.59
C ARG A 73 -2.72 -6.38 3.82
N VAL A 74 -2.05 -6.76 4.91
CA VAL A 74 -2.12 -6.02 6.18
C VAL A 74 -1.60 -4.60 6.02
N MET A 75 -0.49 -4.40 5.30
CA MET A 75 0.03 -3.06 5.04
C MET A 75 -0.97 -2.20 4.27
N LEU A 76 -1.63 -2.76 3.26
CA LEU A 76 -2.62 -2.04 2.45
C LEU A 76 -3.87 -1.70 3.25
N VAL A 77 -4.38 -2.63 4.07
CA VAL A 77 -5.51 -2.35 4.98
C VAL A 77 -5.17 -1.24 5.95
N LEU A 78 -3.99 -1.28 6.58
CA LEU A 78 -3.59 -0.28 7.58
C LEU A 78 -3.18 1.07 6.97
N THR A 79 -3.02 1.18 5.65
CA THR A 79 -2.67 2.44 4.97
C THR A 79 -3.80 2.99 4.10
N ASP A 80 -4.89 2.25 3.92
CA ASP A 80 -6.14 2.70 3.34
C ASP A 80 -7.03 3.29 4.45
N PRO A 81 -7.41 4.58 4.38
CA PRO A 81 -8.17 5.23 5.46
C PRO A 81 -9.50 4.56 5.78
N GLU A 82 -10.24 4.10 4.76
CA GLU A 82 -11.55 3.47 4.95
C GLU A 82 -11.38 2.08 5.56
N ARG A 83 -10.53 1.25 4.96
CA ARG A 83 -10.31 -0.13 5.44
C ARG A 83 -9.67 -0.17 6.83
N LYS A 84 -8.76 0.77 7.12
CA LYS A 84 -8.16 0.90 8.44
C LYS A 84 -9.22 1.25 9.47
N ARG A 85 -10.13 2.18 9.16
CA ARG A 85 -11.21 2.58 10.06
C ARG A 85 -12.13 1.41 10.38
N GLU A 86 -12.59 0.69 9.36
CA GLU A 86 -13.40 -0.53 9.54
C GLU A 86 -12.69 -1.57 10.40
N TYR A 87 -11.41 -1.82 10.12
CA TYR A 87 -10.60 -2.74 10.90
C TYR A 87 -10.44 -2.28 12.36
N ASP A 88 -10.10 -1.01 12.57
CA ASP A 88 -9.91 -0.43 13.90
C ASP A 88 -11.19 -0.47 14.73
N GLU A 89 -12.35 -0.18 14.13
CA GLU A 89 -13.67 -0.33 14.76
C GLU A 89 -13.93 -1.79 15.18
N SER A 90 -13.59 -2.76 14.31
CA SER A 90 -13.69 -4.19 14.66
C SER A 90 -12.81 -4.60 15.85
N GLN A 91 -11.72 -3.87 16.08
CA GLN A 91 -10.81 -4.06 17.22
C GLN A 91 -11.18 -3.18 18.43
N GLY A 92 -12.30 -2.45 18.37
CA GLY A 92 -12.84 -1.66 19.48
C GLY A 92 -12.36 -0.20 19.54
N ARG A 93 -11.78 0.35 18.46
CA ARG A 93 -11.52 1.79 18.36
C ARG A 93 -12.83 2.53 18.13
N GLU A 94 -13.08 3.55 18.93
CA GLU A 94 -14.17 4.48 18.71
C GLU A 94 -13.64 5.70 17.94
N PHE A 95 -14.39 6.15 16.93
CA PHE A 95 -14.10 7.36 16.18
C PHE A 95 -15.17 8.41 16.48
N GLU A 96 -14.75 9.62 16.83
CA GLU A 96 -15.65 10.77 16.84
C GLU A 96 -15.88 11.22 15.39
N ASP A 97 -17.13 11.57 15.05
CA ASP A 97 -17.47 12.13 13.75
C ASP A 97 -16.99 13.59 13.69
N ASP A 98 -15.69 13.77 13.43
CA ASP A 98 -15.05 15.09 13.47
C ASP A 98 -15.20 15.90 12.17
N GLY A 99 -15.93 15.37 11.18
CA GLY A 99 -16.22 16.06 9.93
C GLY A 99 -14.98 16.51 9.14
N SER A 100 -13.78 16.03 9.50
CA SER A 100 -12.50 16.47 8.93
C SER A 100 -12.13 15.77 7.62
N GLY A 101 -13.05 14.98 7.05
CA GLY A 101 -12.86 14.11 5.90
C GLY A 101 -12.59 14.78 4.55
N GLN A 102 -12.12 16.02 4.51
CA GLN A 102 -11.68 16.60 3.25
C GLN A 102 -10.27 16.09 2.92
N ALA A 103 -10.16 15.31 1.84
CA ALA A 103 -8.88 14.88 1.30
C ALA A 103 -8.00 16.11 1.04
N ARG A 104 -6.76 16.06 1.56
CA ARG A 104 -5.77 17.11 1.31
C ARG A 104 -5.30 17.01 -0.13
N SER A 105 -5.04 18.14 -0.77
CA SER A 105 -4.40 18.11 -2.09
C SER A 105 -2.98 17.55 -2.01
N THR A 106 -2.45 17.06 -3.12
CA THR A 106 -1.06 16.57 -3.25
C THR A 106 -0.08 17.61 -2.69
N VAL A 107 -0.24 18.88 -3.05
CA VAL A 107 0.65 19.95 -2.61
C VAL A 107 0.49 20.23 -1.11
N GLU A 108 -0.72 20.16 -0.55
CA GLU A 108 -0.95 20.32 0.88
C GLU A 108 -0.35 19.18 1.71
N ALA A 109 -0.45 17.93 1.23
CA ALA A 109 0.19 16.77 1.84
C ALA A 109 1.73 16.92 1.84
N LEU A 110 2.31 17.42 0.74
CA LEU A 110 3.75 17.71 0.66
C LEU A 110 4.20 18.86 1.57
N VAL A 111 3.35 19.86 1.82
CA VAL A 111 3.65 20.92 2.79
C VAL A 111 3.57 20.40 4.22
N THR A 112 2.54 19.62 4.53
CA THR A 112 2.33 19.04 5.87
C THR A 112 3.48 18.11 6.26
N SER A 113 3.99 17.33 5.30
CA SER A 113 5.16 16.46 5.50
C SER A 113 6.51 17.22 5.50
N GLY A 114 6.50 18.53 5.26
CA GLY A 114 7.70 19.38 5.25
C GLY A 114 8.57 19.21 4.00
N VAL A 115 8.08 18.52 2.96
CA VAL A 115 8.78 18.37 1.68
C VAL A 115 8.77 19.69 0.89
N LEU A 116 7.66 20.42 0.95
CA LEU A 116 7.51 21.73 0.32
C LEU A 116 7.27 22.83 1.34
N SER A 117 7.76 24.03 1.03
CA SER A 117 7.29 25.26 1.65
C SER A 117 5.96 25.71 1.04
N ARG A 118 5.19 26.53 1.77
CA ARG A 118 3.96 27.17 1.24
C ARG A 118 4.22 28.02 -0.02
N ALA A 119 5.42 28.56 -0.17
CA ALA A 119 5.80 29.33 -1.37
C ALA A 119 5.97 28.41 -2.58
N GLN A 120 6.68 27.29 -2.42
CA GLN A 120 6.85 26.27 -3.48
C GLN A 120 5.53 25.63 -3.87
N ALA A 121 4.65 25.38 -2.89
CA ALA A 121 3.29 24.91 -3.12
C ALA A 121 2.52 25.83 -4.08
N ARG A 122 2.48 27.12 -3.76
CA ARG A 122 1.82 28.13 -4.59
C ARG A 122 2.45 28.23 -5.99
N GLU A 123 3.78 28.17 -6.08
CA GLU A 123 4.50 28.18 -7.36
C GLU A 123 4.12 26.96 -8.22
N ALA A 124 4.02 25.76 -7.63
CA ALA A 124 3.61 24.56 -8.34
C ALA A 124 2.17 24.65 -8.87
N GLU A 125 1.24 25.20 -8.08
CA GLU A 125 -0.14 25.44 -8.51
C GLU A 125 -0.22 26.44 -9.68
N GLU A 126 0.48 27.57 -9.58
CA GLU A 126 0.55 28.60 -10.63
C GLU A 126 1.23 28.06 -11.90
N PHE A 127 2.18 27.12 -11.77
CA PHE A 127 2.81 26.44 -12.89
C PHE A 127 1.87 25.44 -13.57
N ALA A 128 1.08 24.69 -12.78
CA ALA A 128 0.21 23.61 -13.23
C ALA A 128 -1.01 24.13 -14.01
N ALA A 129 -1.72 25.11 -13.44
CA ALA A 129 -3.02 25.59 -13.93
C ALA A 129 -3.04 25.98 -15.43
N PRO A 130 -2.13 26.83 -15.96
CA PRO A 130 -2.16 27.21 -17.37
C PRO A 130 -1.72 26.09 -18.33
N ARG A 131 -1.15 24.98 -17.82
CA ARG A 131 -0.64 23.86 -18.61
C ARG A 131 -1.56 22.63 -18.57
N GLY A 132 -2.59 22.65 -17.73
CA GLY A 132 -3.44 21.48 -17.48
C GLY A 132 -2.67 20.30 -16.88
N LEU A 133 -1.59 20.57 -16.14
CA LEU A 133 -0.83 19.53 -15.44
C LEU A 133 -1.47 19.21 -14.10
N SER A 134 -1.30 17.97 -13.65
CA SER A 134 -1.61 17.61 -12.27
C SER A 134 -0.63 18.30 -11.30
N GLN A 135 -1.05 18.51 -10.06
CA GLN A 135 -0.18 19.04 -9.01
C GLN A 135 1.06 18.14 -8.81
N ARG A 136 0.87 16.81 -8.83
CA ARG A 136 1.94 15.80 -8.81
C ARG A 136 2.98 16.03 -9.90
N ASP A 137 2.55 16.19 -11.15
CA ASP A 137 3.48 16.33 -12.27
C ASP A 137 4.21 17.68 -12.22
N ALA A 138 3.53 18.74 -11.76
CA ALA A 138 4.13 20.06 -11.60
C ALA A 138 5.27 20.08 -10.58
N VAL A 139 5.06 19.50 -9.38
CA VAL A 139 6.11 19.47 -8.33
C VAL A 139 7.33 18.64 -8.74
N VAL A 140 7.12 17.57 -9.52
CA VAL A 140 8.21 16.75 -10.10
C VAL A 140 8.93 17.52 -11.21
N GLN A 141 8.21 18.16 -12.12
CA GLN A 141 8.79 18.90 -13.24
C GLN A 141 9.61 20.10 -12.78
N LEU A 142 9.16 20.78 -11.71
CA LEU A 142 9.89 21.86 -11.06
C LEU A 142 11.05 21.35 -10.16
N LYS A 143 11.24 20.02 -10.06
CA LYS A 143 12.27 19.37 -9.25
C LYS A 143 12.19 19.74 -7.77
N MET A 144 10.98 20.00 -7.27
CA MET A 144 10.76 20.39 -5.88
C MET A 144 10.72 19.16 -4.94
N CYS A 145 10.31 18.00 -5.46
CA CYS A 145 10.35 16.73 -4.74
C CYS A 145 10.66 15.56 -5.71
N SER A 146 10.92 14.38 -5.14
CA SER A 146 11.06 13.16 -5.95
C SER A 146 9.70 12.70 -6.51
N LEU A 147 9.74 11.86 -7.55
CA LEU A 147 8.54 11.19 -8.08
C LEU A 147 7.86 10.36 -7.00
N GLU A 148 8.62 9.63 -6.18
CA GLU A 148 8.08 8.82 -5.08
C GLU A 148 7.33 9.69 -4.06
N GLN A 149 7.90 10.82 -3.65
CA GLN A 149 7.26 11.75 -2.72
C GLN A 149 5.96 12.34 -3.31
N ALA A 150 6.00 12.74 -4.58
CA ALA A 150 4.82 13.26 -5.26
C ALA A 150 3.72 12.20 -5.40
N THR A 151 4.07 10.96 -5.74
CA THR A 151 3.12 9.87 -5.88
C THR A 151 2.51 9.44 -4.53
N MET A 152 3.30 9.42 -3.45
CA MET A 152 2.76 9.18 -2.10
C MET A 152 1.72 10.24 -1.70
N ALA A 153 2.05 11.51 -1.93
CA ALA A 153 1.13 12.62 -1.64
C ALA A 153 -0.12 12.59 -2.53
N TYR A 154 0.02 12.17 -3.80
CA TYR A 154 -1.11 11.97 -4.70
C TYR A 154 -2.01 10.81 -4.27
N ALA A 155 -1.44 9.70 -3.76
CA ALA A 155 -2.21 8.60 -3.21
C ALA A 155 -3.01 9.03 -1.97
N GLU A 156 -2.44 9.89 -1.11
CA GLU A 156 -3.16 10.49 0.02
C GLU A 156 -4.34 11.37 -0.43
N GLU A 157 -4.16 12.17 -1.49
CA GLU A 157 -5.24 12.96 -2.10
C GLU A 157 -6.40 12.07 -2.58
N LEU A 158 -6.08 10.93 -3.19
CA LEU A 158 -7.08 9.95 -3.63
C LEU A 158 -7.62 9.07 -2.50
N GLN A 159 -7.10 9.21 -1.27
CA GLN A 159 -7.38 8.32 -0.14
C GLN A 159 -7.12 6.83 -0.48
N ARG A 160 -6.06 6.58 -1.26
CA ARG A 160 -5.63 5.22 -1.66
C ARG A 160 -4.27 4.88 -1.03
N PRO A 161 -4.01 3.59 -0.77
CA PRO A 161 -2.69 3.16 -0.32
C PRO A 161 -1.64 3.33 -1.44
N PHE A 162 -0.42 3.69 -1.05
CA PHE A 162 0.73 3.71 -1.95
C PHE A 162 1.51 2.39 -1.86
N VAL A 163 1.94 1.87 -3.01
CA VAL A 163 2.76 0.66 -3.11
C VAL A 163 4.08 0.92 -3.84
N ASP A 164 5.18 0.46 -3.25
CA ASP A 164 6.46 0.32 -3.93
C ASP A 164 6.58 -1.07 -4.55
N LEU A 165 6.54 -1.14 -5.88
CA LEU A 165 6.62 -2.39 -6.64
C LEU A 165 8.01 -3.06 -6.61
N SER A 166 9.04 -2.37 -6.12
CA SER A 166 10.31 -3.04 -5.79
C SER A 166 10.20 -3.86 -4.50
N GLU A 167 9.24 -3.49 -3.63
CA GLU A 167 8.99 -4.11 -2.33
C GLU A 167 7.80 -5.07 -2.35
N MET A 168 6.97 -5.05 -3.38
CA MET A 168 5.83 -5.95 -3.54
C MET A 168 5.91 -6.69 -4.87
N THR A 169 5.97 -8.02 -4.81
CA THR A 169 6.01 -8.87 -6.00
C THR A 169 4.59 -9.36 -6.30
N PRO A 170 4.08 -9.19 -7.53
CA PRO A 170 2.82 -9.80 -7.94
C PRO A 170 2.86 -11.33 -7.86
N ASP A 171 1.72 -11.94 -7.61
CA ASP A 171 1.55 -13.38 -7.74
C ASP A 171 1.60 -13.79 -9.22
N ASP A 172 2.36 -14.84 -9.53
CA ASP A 172 2.53 -15.33 -10.91
C ASP A 172 1.18 -15.70 -11.54
N ASP A 173 0.30 -16.36 -10.77
CA ASP A 173 -1.05 -16.73 -11.21
C ASP A 173 -1.88 -15.50 -11.60
N MET A 174 -1.65 -14.35 -10.96
CA MET A 174 -2.33 -13.10 -11.32
C MET A 174 -1.79 -12.48 -12.60
N LEU A 175 -0.49 -12.62 -12.87
CA LEU A 175 0.10 -12.12 -14.10
C LEU A 175 -0.40 -12.89 -15.33
N ASP A 176 -0.69 -14.18 -15.17
CA ASP A 176 -1.20 -15.04 -16.23
C ASP A 176 -2.65 -14.73 -16.62
N LEU A 177 -3.43 -14.13 -15.72
CA LEU A 177 -4.82 -13.73 -16.01
C LEU A 177 -4.93 -12.51 -16.93
N PHE A 178 -3.88 -11.68 -17.03
CA PHE A 178 -3.94 -10.41 -17.75
C PHE A 178 -3.05 -10.41 -19.00
N PRO A 179 -3.60 -10.15 -20.21
CA PRO A 179 -2.79 -10.00 -21.40
C PRO A 179 -1.75 -8.88 -21.24
N ARG A 180 -0.48 -9.17 -21.53
CA ARG A 180 0.62 -8.18 -21.38
C ARG A 180 0.36 -6.84 -22.08
N GLN A 181 -0.34 -6.86 -23.22
CA GLN A 181 -0.69 -5.63 -23.95
C GLN A 181 -1.73 -4.78 -23.19
N PHE A 182 -2.69 -5.42 -22.53
CA PHE A 182 -3.71 -4.77 -21.72
C PHE A 182 -3.07 -4.04 -20.53
N VAL A 183 -2.26 -4.76 -19.75
CA VAL A 183 -1.46 -4.24 -18.62
C VAL A 183 -0.66 -3.01 -19.02
N LYS A 184 0.09 -3.10 -20.14
CA LYS A 184 0.91 -1.99 -20.64
C LYS A 184 0.10 -0.80 -21.14
N ARG A 185 -1.00 -1.04 -21.86
CA ARG A 185 -1.84 0.02 -22.43
C ARG A 185 -2.51 0.83 -21.33
N ASN A 186 -3.05 0.14 -20.33
CA ASN A 186 -3.80 0.75 -19.24
C ASN A 186 -2.90 1.19 -18.07
N ARG A 187 -1.59 0.91 -18.12
CA ARG A 187 -0.59 1.27 -17.10
C ARG A 187 -0.98 0.78 -15.70
N ILE A 188 -1.49 -0.44 -15.64
CA ILE A 188 -1.86 -1.13 -14.41
C ILE A 188 -0.96 -2.34 -14.19
N LEU A 189 -0.96 -2.89 -12.97
CA LEU A 189 -0.32 -4.16 -12.65
C LEU A 189 -1.19 -4.91 -11.61
N PRO A 190 -1.81 -6.05 -11.97
CA PRO A 190 -2.46 -6.90 -10.98
C PRO A 190 -1.41 -7.43 -10.02
N LEU A 191 -1.69 -7.37 -8.72
CA LEU A 191 -0.74 -7.75 -7.67
C LEU A 191 -1.08 -9.13 -7.10
N PHE A 192 -2.22 -9.27 -6.44
CA PHE A 192 -2.72 -10.53 -5.91
C PHE A 192 -4.25 -10.46 -5.78
N ALA A 193 -4.88 -11.62 -5.69
CA ALA A 193 -6.29 -11.72 -5.30
C ALA A 193 -6.39 -11.96 -3.79
N ASP A 194 -7.40 -11.37 -3.17
CA ASP A 194 -7.74 -11.56 -1.76
C ASP A 194 -9.26 -11.68 -1.64
N ASP A 195 -9.74 -12.85 -1.23
CA ASP A 195 -11.16 -13.22 -1.26
C ASP A 195 -11.83 -12.90 -2.62
N ASP A 196 -12.76 -11.96 -2.65
CA ASP A 196 -13.49 -11.50 -3.84
C ASP A 196 -12.89 -10.22 -4.46
N MET A 197 -11.71 -9.79 -4.00
CA MET A 197 -11.09 -8.53 -4.39
C MET A 197 -9.79 -8.78 -5.16
N LEU A 198 -9.68 -8.13 -6.31
CA LEU A 198 -8.43 -8.04 -7.06
C LEU A 198 -7.70 -6.74 -6.69
N LEU A 199 -6.49 -6.87 -6.17
CA LEU A 199 -5.63 -5.71 -5.95
C LEU A 199 -4.87 -5.36 -7.23
N VAL A 200 -5.03 -4.13 -7.70
CA VAL A 200 -4.36 -3.62 -8.90
C VAL A 200 -3.58 -2.35 -8.54
N ALA A 201 -2.29 -2.33 -8.84
CA ALA A 201 -1.51 -1.10 -8.81
C ALA A 201 -1.75 -0.30 -10.08
N CYS A 202 -2.14 0.96 -9.94
CA CYS A 202 -2.39 1.87 -11.05
C CYS A 202 -1.47 3.09 -10.93
N VAL A 203 -1.03 3.64 -12.08
CA VAL A 203 -0.25 4.89 -12.08
C VAL A 203 -1.16 6.12 -11.99
N GLU A 204 -2.35 6.03 -12.56
CA GLU A 204 -3.41 7.04 -12.47
C GLU A 204 -4.67 6.36 -11.90
N GLU A 205 -5.62 7.16 -11.42
CA GLU A 205 -6.92 6.62 -11.01
C GLU A 205 -7.59 5.89 -12.19
N PRO A 206 -8.02 4.63 -12.03
CA PRO A 206 -8.71 3.91 -13.09
C PRO A 206 -10.06 4.56 -13.39
N ASP A 207 -10.41 4.68 -14.66
CA ASP A 207 -11.77 5.06 -15.04
C ASP A 207 -12.73 3.87 -14.94
N HIS A 208 -14.03 4.13 -14.95
CA HIS A 208 -15.05 3.09 -14.87
C HIS A 208 -14.95 2.05 -15.98
N GLU A 209 -14.50 2.43 -17.18
CA GLU A 209 -14.32 1.50 -18.29
C GLU A 209 -13.21 0.48 -17.96
N LEU A 210 -12.09 0.94 -17.39
CA LEU A 210 -11.01 0.08 -16.95
C LEU A 210 -11.43 -0.81 -15.79
N GLU A 211 -12.19 -0.28 -14.82
CA GLU A 211 -12.74 -1.07 -13.72
C GLU A 211 -13.60 -2.23 -14.24
N ASP A 212 -14.50 -1.97 -15.19
CA ASP A 212 -15.36 -2.99 -15.80
C ASP A 212 -14.57 -4.02 -16.63
N GLN A 213 -13.46 -3.62 -17.25
CA GLN A 213 -12.59 -4.54 -18.00
C GLN A 213 -11.72 -5.45 -17.11
N VAL A 214 -11.53 -5.08 -15.84
CA VAL A 214 -10.70 -5.80 -14.87
C VAL A 214 -11.52 -6.76 -14.00
N ARG A 215 -12.84 -6.56 -13.89
CA ARG A 215 -13.78 -7.47 -13.22
C ARG A 215 -13.97 -8.78 -13.97
#